data_AF-A0A364Y591-F1
#
_entry.id   AF-A0A364Y591-F1
#
_cell.length_a   1.000
_cell.length_b   1.000
_cell.length_c   1.000
_cell.angle_alpha   90.00
_cell.angle_beta   90.00
_cell.angle_gamma   90.00
#
_symmetry.space_group_name_H-M   'P 1'
#
loop_
_entity.id
_entity.type
_entity.pdbx_description
1 polymer ?
#
loop_
_entity_poly.entity_id
_entity_poly.type
_entity_poly.pdbx_seq_one_letter_code
_entity_poly.pdbx_strand_id
1 'polypeptide(L)'
;MARKKLSRPEELLNHPIRTRVNDAVFNRLESSLSESNCHSIGELVRKILSKEKIVMIKRDMSLQVHIQELAGIRSELRAIGTNVNQITRHFHAADTERKKMFYAMEVAEEYTKVSEKVSVLMEMVDTLGRKWLQR
;
A
#
# COMPACT_ATOMS: atom_id res chain seq x y z
N MET A 1 -26.29 -20.78 27.48
CA MET A 1 -25.84 -19.38 27.76
C MET A 1 -26.95 -18.43 27.33
N ALA A 2 -27.42 -17.55 28.22
CA ALA A 2 -28.48 -16.58 27.90
C ALA A 2 -27.94 -15.52 26.92
N ARG A 3 -28.66 -15.31 25.81
CA ARG A 3 -28.30 -14.32 24.78
C ARG A 3 -28.32 -12.93 25.41
N LYS A 4 -27.18 -12.22 25.38
CA LYS A 4 -27.03 -10.85 25.87
C LYS A 4 -28.12 -9.97 25.22
N LYS A 5 -28.97 -9.33 26.03
CA LYS A 5 -29.98 -8.38 25.52
C LYS A 5 -29.24 -7.23 24.82
N LEU A 6 -29.55 -7.04 23.54
CA LEU A 6 -29.02 -5.93 22.75
C LEU A 6 -29.59 -4.61 23.28
N SER A 7 -28.74 -3.59 23.35
CA SER A 7 -29.03 -2.28 23.96
C SER A 7 -30.03 -1.42 23.19
N ARG A 8 -30.30 -1.74 21.92
CA ARG A 8 -31.32 -1.08 21.08
C ARG A 8 -32.32 -2.10 20.54
N PRO A 9 -33.52 -2.18 21.13
CA PRO A 9 -34.53 -3.12 20.68
C PRO A 9 -35.08 -2.80 19.28
N GLU A 10 -35.03 -1.54 18.84
CA GLU A 10 -35.45 -1.15 17.48
C GLU A 10 -34.50 -1.63 16.36
N GLU A 11 -33.25 -1.96 16.66
CA GLU A 11 -32.29 -2.49 15.67
C GLU A 11 -32.34 -4.02 15.56
N LEU A 12 -33.28 -4.66 16.27
CA LEU A 12 -33.44 -6.11 16.25
C LEU A 12 -33.99 -6.61 14.90
N LEU A 13 -33.30 -7.60 14.35
CA LEU A 13 -33.68 -8.26 13.09
C LEU A 13 -34.82 -9.26 13.32
N ASN A 14 -36.03 -8.74 13.48
CA ASN A 14 -37.20 -9.53 13.89
C ASN A 14 -37.93 -10.22 12.72
N HIS A 15 -37.77 -9.71 11.50
CA HIS A 15 -38.52 -10.18 10.33
C HIS A 15 -37.59 -10.84 9.29
N PRO A 16 -37.68 -12.17 9.06
CA PRO A 16 -36.89 -12.83 8.04
C PRO A 16 -37.46 -12.56 6.64
N ILE A 17 -36.62 -12.12 5.72
CA ILE A 17 -36.96 -11.95 4.30
C ILE A 17 -36.27 -13.08 3.51
N ARG A 18 -37.03 -13.86 2.75
CA ARG A 18 -36.52 -14.93 1.88
C ARG A 18 -37.01 -14.68 0.46
N THR A 19 -36.09 -14.52 -0.49
CA THR A 19 -36.39 -14.34 -1.91
C THR A 19 -35.49 -15.23 -2.75
N ARG A 20 -35.97 -15.63 -3.92
CA ARG A 20 -35.14 -16.29 -4.93
C ARG A 20 -34.66 -15.24 -5.92
N VAL A 21 -33.39 -15.33 -6.30
CA VAL A 21 -32.77 -14.49 -7.32
C VAL A 21 -32.27 -15.39 -8.45
N ASN A 22 -32.10 -14.83 -9.64
CA ASN A 22 -31.46 -15.53 -10.75
C ASN A 22 -29.92 -15.50 -10.60
N ASP A 23 -29.24 -16.32 -11.39
CA ASP A 23 -27.77 -16.45 -11.32
C ASP A 23 -27.05 -15.12 -11.62
N ALA A 24 -27.57 -14.32 -12.55
CA ALA A 24 -27.00 -13.01 -12.87
C ALA A 24 -26.97 -12.07 -11.65
N VAL A 25 -28.08 -12.03 -10.88
CA VAL A 25 -28.17 -11.22 -9.66
C VAL A 25 -27.32 -11.82 -8.55
N PHE A 26 -27.30 -13.14 -8.42
CA PHE A 26 -26.47 -13.82 -7.42
C PHE A 26 -24.98 -13.53 -7.64
N ASN A 27 -24.48 -13.70 -8.87
CA ASN A 27 -23.10 -13.40 -9.24
C ASN A 27 -22.75 -11.93 -9.01
N ARG A 28 -23.67 -11.01 -9.32
CA ARG A 28 -23.46 -9.58 -9.04
C ARG A 28 -23.31 -9.30 -7.54
N LEU A 29 -24.08 -9.98 -6.69
CA LEU A 29 -23.98 -9.86 -5.23
C LEU A 29 -22.68 -10.48 -4.70
N GLU A 30 -22.21 -11.59 -5.26
CA GLU A 30 -20.91 -12.17 -4.92
C GLU A 30 -19.76 -11.24 -5.29
N SER A 31 -19.75 -10.66 -6.50
CA SER A 31 -18.73 -9.69 -6.90
C SER A 31 -18.77 -8.44 -6.01
N SER A 32 -19.96 -7.98 -5.63
CA SER A 32 -20.09 -6.86 -4.71
C SER A 32 -19.61 -7.22 -3.30
N LEU A 33 -19.81 -8.47 -2.85
CA LEU A 33 -19.37 -8.94 -1.55
C LEU A 33 -17.84 -8.95 -1.46
N SER A 34 -17.15 -9.47 -2.49
CA SER A 34 -15.68 -9.56 -2.51
C SER A 34 -15.00 -8.19 -2.47
N GLU A 35 -15.67 -7.16 -2.98
CA GLU A 35 -15.23 -5.77 -2.96
C GLU A 35 -15.78 -4.98 -1.77
N SER A 36 -16.55 -5.58 -0.84
CA SER A 36 -17.18 -4.85 0.27
C SER A 36 -16.59 -5.22 1.63
N ASN A 37 -16.91 -4.41 2.64
CA ASN A 37 -16.64 -4.71 4.05
C ASN A 37 -17.64 -5.70 4.71
N CYS A 38 -18.47 -6.39 3.92
CA CYS A 38 -19.49 -7.30 4.45
C CYS A 38 -18.95 -8.74 4.52
N HIS A 39 -19.39 -9.52 5.51
CA HIS A 39 -18.93 -10.89 5.75
C HIS A 39 -19.82 -11.94 5.08
N SER A 40 -21.01 -11.55 4.61
CA SER A 40 -21.94 -12.44 3.90
C SER A 40 -22.84 -11.68 2.94
N ILE A 41 -23.39 -12.39 1.95
CA ILE A 41 -24.40 -11.85 1.02
C ILE A 41 -25.62 -11.34 1.81
N GLY A 42 -26.00 -12.03 2.89
CA GLY A 42 -27.12 -11.61 3.75
C GLY A 42 -26.86 -10.29 4.47
N GLU A 43 -25.63 -10.04 4.91
CA GLU A 43 -25.23 -8.74 5.48
C GLU A 43 -25.25 -7.65 4.41
N LEU A 44 -24.69 -7.93 3.23
CA LEU A 44 -24.66 -6.99 2.11
C LEU A 44 -26.07 -6.59 1.66
N VAL A 45 -26.94 -7.57 1.41
CA VAL A 45 -28.34 -7.34 1.01
C VAL A 45 -29.09 -6.56 2.09
N ARG A 46 -28.86 -6.85 3.37
CA ARG A 46 -29.47 -6.11 4.48
C ARG A 46 -29.06 -4.63 4.47
N LYS A 47 -27.77 -4.34 4.26
CA LYS A 47 -27.27 -2.96 4.14
C LYS A 47 -27.86 -2.25 2.92
N ILE A 48 -27.97 -2.95 1.79
CA ILE A 48 -28.64 -2.42 0.57
C ILE A 48 -30.11 -2.06 0.87
N LEU A 49 -30.86 -2.99 1.48
CA LEU A 49 -32.28 -2.78 1.81
C LEU A 49 -32.48 -1.64 2.83
N SER A 50 -31.58 -1.52 3.80
CA SER A 50 -31.62 -0.51 4.85
C SER A 50 -31.01 0.83 4.41
N LYS A 51 -30.55 0.93 3.15
CA LYS A 51 -29.82 2.09 2.59
C LYS A 51 -28.65 2.53 3.47
N GLU A 52 -28.02 1.57 4.12
CA GLU A 52 -26.83 1.80 4.94
C GLU A 52 -25.60 1.99 4.05
N LYS A 53 -24.59 2.68 4.58
CA LYS A 53 -23.32 2.88 3.89
C LYS A 53 -22.59 1.54 3.75
N ILE A 54 -22.31 1.14 2.52
CA ILE A 54 -21.46 -0.01 2.20
C ILE A 54 -20.09 0.55 1.82
N VAL A 55 -19.06 0.17 2.57
CA VAL A 55 -17.69 0.56 2.24
C VAL A 55 -17.18 -0.44 1.22
N MET A 56 -16.97 0.05 0.00
CA MET A 56 -16.35 -0.72 -1.08
C MET A 56 -14.82 -0.58 -1.00
N ILE A 57 -14.13 -1.69 -0.79
CA ILE A 57 -12.68 -1.81 -0.80
C ILE A 57 -12.25 -2.10 -2.23
N LYS A 58 -12.08 -1.04 -3.03
CA LYS A 58 -11.48 -1.17 -4.35
C LYS A 58 -9.96 -1.17 -4.21
N ARG A 59 -9.32 -2.31 -4.47
CA ARG A 59 -7.84 -2.37 -4.55
C ARG A 59 -7.42 -1.75 -5.87
N ASP A 60 -6.77 -0.60 -5.80
CA ASP A 60 -6.13 -0.01 -6.97
C ASP A 60 -4.80 -0.73 -7.24
N MET A 61 -4.86 -1.71 -8.15
CA MET A 61 -3.68 -2.48 -8.59
C MET A 61 -2.58 -1.57 -9.17
N SER A 62 -2.95 -0.42 -9.74
CA SER A 62 -1.96 0.49 -10.31
C SER A 62 -1.13 1.18 -9.23
N LEU A 63 -1.75 1.53 -8.09
CA LEU A 63 -1.05 2.11 -6.95
C LEU A 63 -0.07 1.09 -6.31
N GLN A 64 -0.47 -0.19 -6.29
CA GLN A 64 0.34 -1.25 -5.70
C GLN A 64 1.68 -1.43 -6.43
N VAL A 65 1.69 -1.34 -7.77
CA VAL A 65 2.91 -1.40 -8.58
C VAL A 65 3.84 -0.24 -8.24
N HIS A 66 3.33 0.99 -8.21
CA HIS A 66 4.15 2.16 -7.90
C HIS A 66 4.71 2.15 -6.46
N ILE A 67 3.93 1.68 -5.49
CA ILE A 67 4.42 1.51 -4.10
C ILE A 67 5.54 0.48 -4.03
N GLN A 68 5.43 -0.63 -4.78
CA GLN A 68 6.47 -1.65 -4.85
C GLN A 68 7.77 -1.10 -5.45
N GLU A 69 7.66 -0.34 -6.54
CA GLU A 69 8.80 0.32 -7.19
C GLU A 69 9.51 1.30 -6.24
N LEU A 70 8.75 2.17 -5.55
CA LEU A 70 9.29 3.09 -4.54
C LEU A 70 9.97 2.35 -3.37
N ALA A 71 9.40 1.23 -2.93
CA ALA A 71 10.00 0.41 -1.89
C ALA A 71 11.34 -0.19 -2.35
N GLY A 72 11.44 -0.57 -3.63
CA GLY A 72 12.68 -1.00 -4.28
C GLY A 72 13.75 0.09 -4.24
N ILE A 73 13.45 1.28 -4.76
CA ILE A 73 14.37 2.43 -4.75
C ILE A 73 14.86 2.75 -3.34
N ARG A 74 13.95 2.75 -2.35
CA ARG A 74 14.31 2.98 -0.95
C ARG A 74 15.29 1.93 -0.42
N SER A 75 15.12 0.66 -0.79
CA SER A 75 16.01 -0.41 -0.37
C SER A 75 17.41 -0.28 -0.97
N GLU A 76 17.50 0.13 -2.24
CA GLU A 76 18.76 0.37 -2.93
C GLU A 76 19.50 1.59 -2.34
N LEU A 77 18.80 2.70 -2.12
CA LEU A 77 19.37 3.88 -1.44
C LEU A 77 19.89 3.54 -0.05
N ARG A 78 19.20 2.67 0.69
CA ARG A 78 19.66 2.18 2.00
C ARG A 78 20.94 1.35 1.89
N ALA A 79 21.06 0.52 0.85
CA ALA A 79 22.28 -0.25 0.60
C ALA A 79 23.46 0.68 0.27
N ILE A 80 23.26 1.66 -0.61
CA ILE A 80 24.27 2.68 -0.94
C ILE A 80 24.70 3.44 0.32
N GLY A 81 23.75 3.91 1.13
CA GLY A 81 24.07 4.60 2.40
C GLY A 81 24.84 3.72 3.38
N THR A 82 24.58 2.41 3.39
CA THR A 82 25.33 1.45 4.19
C THR A 82 26.78 1.33 3.69
N ASN A 83 26.99 1.27 2.37
CA ASN A 83 28.32 1.23 1.76
C ASN A 83 29.10 2.52 2.04
N VAL A 84 28.49 3.68 1.84
CA VAL A 84 29.11 4.98 2.15
C VAL A 84 29.56 5.03 3.61
N ASN A 85 28.73 4.53 4.55
CA ASN A 85 29.09 4.49 5.95
C ASN A 85 30.26 3.53 6.25
N GLN A 86 30.36 2.39 5.54
CA GLN A 86 31.49 1.48 5.64
C GLN A 86 32.78 2.15 5.11
N ILE A 87 32.73 2.74 3.93
CA ILE A 87 33.88 3.45 3.32
C ILE A 87 34.34 4.59 4.23
N THR A 88 33.40 5.34 4.82
CA THR A 88 33.71 6.42 5.78
C THR A 88 34.46 5.89 7.01
N ARG A 89 34.06 4.73 7.56
CA ARG A 89 34.81 4.10 8.67
C ARG A 89 36.22 3.69 8.24
N HIS A 90 36.37 3.12 7.05
CA HIS A 90 37.67 2.75 6.51
C HIS A 90 38.57 3.97 6.24
N PHE A 91 38.00 5.07 5.77
CA PHE A 91 38.69 6.35 5.61
C PHE A 91 39.25 6.86 6.93
N HIS A 92 38.45 6.83 8.00
CA HIS A 92 38.91 7.26 9.33
C HIS A 92 39.95 6.32 9.94
N ALA A 93 39.88 5.03 9.65
CA ALA A 93 40.85 4.03 10.10
C ALA A 93 42.12 3.96 9.24
N ALA A 94 42.22 4.72 8.15
CA ALA A 94 43.36 4.66 7.24
C ALA A 94 44.59 5.41 7.78
N ASP A 95 45.72 4.73 7.86
CA ASP A 95 46.98 5.28 8.40
C ASP A 95 47.78 6.13 7.41
N THR A 96 47.40 6.16 6.12
CA THR A 96 48.15 6.87 5.08
C THR A 96 47.24 7.73 4.22
N GLU A 97 47.77 8.87 3.74
CA GLU A 97 47.04 9.77 2.83
C GLU A 97 46.61 9.08 1.54
N ARG A 98 47.44 8.17 0.99
CA ARG A 98 47.08 7.39 -0.20
C ARG A 98 45.83 6.53 0.01
N LYS A 99 45.71 5.86 1.17
CA LYS A 99 44.52 5.06 1.50
C LYS A 99 43.30 5.96 1.72
N LYS A 100 43.46 7.11 2.36
CA LYS A 100 42.40 8.11 2.51
C LYS A 100 41.89 8.62 1.16
N MET A 101 42.80 8.95 0.25
CA MET A 101 42.45 9.37 -1.10
C MET A 101 41.68 8.29 -1.86
N PHE A 102 42.10 7.03 -1.74
CA PHE A 102 41.39 5.89 -2.32
C PHE A 102 39.93 5.80 -1.83
N TYR A 103 39.72 5.81 -0.51
CA TYR A 103 38.36 5.77 0.05
C TYR A 103 37.52 7.01 -0.30
N ALA A 104 38.13 8.18 -0.45
CA ALA A 104 37.42 9.38 -0.90
C ALA A 104 36.93 9.23 -2.35
N MET A 105 37.72 8.61 -3.23
CA MET A 105 37.30 8.30 -4.60
C MET A 105 36.16 7.27 -4.62
N GLU A 106 36.20 6.23 -3.78
CA GLU A 106 35.12 5.26 -3.67
C GLU A 106 33.80 5.89 -3.20
N VAL A 107 33.84 6.82 -2.24
CA VAL A 107 32.64 7.58 -1.83
C VAL A 107 32.07 8.38 -3.00
N ALA A 108 32.92 9.02 -3.81
CA ALA A 108 32.46 9.79 -4.97
C ALA A 108 31.73 8.91 -6.01
N GLU A 109 32.17 7.67 -6.19
CA GLU A 109 31.47 6.69 -7.03
C GLU A 109 30.08 6.34 -6.46
N GLU A 110 29.99 6.08 -5.15
CA GLU A 110 28.70 5.80 -4.50
C GLU A 110 27.73 6.99 -4.60
N TYR A 111 28.21 8.24 -4.50
CA TYR A 111 27.38 9.42 -4.71
C TYR A 111 26.81 9.52 -6.13
N THR A 112 27.53 9.01 -7.14
CA THR A 112 27.02 8.95 -8.51
C THR A 112 25.81 8.02 -8.59
N LYS A 113 25.88 6.86 -7.91
CA LYS A 113 24.77 5.89 -7.81
C LYS A 113 23.56 6.50 -7.09
N VAL A 114 23.78 7.33 -6.07
CA VAL A 114 22.68 8.08 -5.42
C VAL A 114 22.00 9.02 -6.42
N SER A 115 22.76 9.78 -7.20
CA SER A 115 22.21 10.71 -8.18
C SER A 115 21.31 10.00 -9.20
N GLU A 116 21.73 8.84 -9.71
CA GLU A 116 20.92 8.04 -10.63
C GLU A 116 19.59 7.60 -10.00
N LYS A 117 19.63 7.10 -8.75
CA LYS A 117 18.41 6.66 -8.05
C LYS A 117 17.48 7.80 -7.69
N VAL A 118 18.01 8.98 -7.36
CA VAL A 118 17.21 10.19 -7.12
C VAL A 118 16.52 10.66 -8.39
N SER A 119 17.18 10.62 -9.55
CA SER A 119 16.55 10.95 -10.83
C SER A 119 15.34 10.05 -11.13
N VAL A 120 15.50 8.73 -10.98
CA VAL A 120 14.38 7.77 -11.16
C VAL A 120 13.26 8.01 -10.15
N LEU A 121 13.60 8.31 -8.90
CA LEU A 121 12.62 8.65 -7.87
C LEU A 121 11.79 9.88 -8.25
N MET A 122 12.43 10.94 -8.76
CA MET A 122 11.75 12.17 -9.16
C MET A 122 10.80 11.93 -10.34
N GLU A 123 11.20 11.14 -11.35
CA GLU A 123 10.31 10.76 -12.45
C GLU A 123 9.08 9.98 -12.00
N MET A 124 9.24 9.07 -11.03
CA MET A 124 8.13 8.33 -10.43
C MET A 124 7.20 9.25 -9.63
N VAL A 125 7.76 10.15 -8.83
CA VAL A 125 6.99 11.14 -8.05
C VAL A 125 6.20 12.06 -8.99
N ASP A 126 6.79 12.51 -10.10
CA ASP A 126 6.09 13.32 -11.10
C ASP A 126 4.95 12.56 -11.77
N THR A 127 5.17 11.28 -12.10
CA THR A 127 4.16 10.43 -12.73
C THR A 127 2.99 10.16 -11.78
N LEU A 128 3.28 9.87 -10.52
CA LEU A 128 2.28 9.76 -9.46
C LEU A 128 1.57 11.10 -9.23
N GLY A 129 2.31 12.20 -9.16
CA GLY A 129 1.78 13.55 -9.02
C GLY A 129 0.78 13.88 -10.12
N ARG A 130 1.13 13.65 -11.39
CA ARG A 130 0.23 13.85 -12.54
C ARG A 130 -1.05 13.02 -12.43
N LYS A 131 -0.96 11.76 -12.01
CA LYS A 131 -2.13 10.88 -11.89
C LYS A 131 -3.07 11.28 -10.74
N TRP A 132 -2.53 11.82 -9.65
CA TRP A 132 -3.29 12.15 -8.45
C TRP A 132 -3.76 13.61 -8.39
N LEU A 133 -3.05 14.54 -9.05
CA LEU A 133 -3.39 15.97 -9.13
C LEU A 133 -4.23 16.34 -10.37
N GLN A 134 -4.61 15.36 -11.20
CA GLN A 134 -5.65 15.55 -12.21
C GLN A 134 -6.98 15.85 -11.50
N ARG A 135 -7.21 17.14 -11.24
CA ARG A 135 -8.54 17.73 -11.04
C ARG A 135 -9.22 17.94 -12.38
#